data_AF-A0A061P142-F1
#
_entry.id   AF-A0A061P142-F1
#
_cell.length_a   1.000
_cell.length_b   1.000
_cell.length_c   1.000
_cell.angle_alpha   90.00
_cell.angle_beta   90.00
_cell.angle_gamma   90.00
#
_symmetry.space_group_name_H-M   'P 1'
#
loop_
_entity.id
_entity.type
_entity.pdbx_description
1 polymer ?
#
loop_
_entity_poly.entity_id
_entity_poly.type
_entity_poly.pdbx_seq_one_letter_code
_entity_poly.pdbx_strand_id
1 'polypeptide(L)'
;MSRLEVFAAWMIVTGTVFEAASVTPKFPLTDEQRESLETVGVALQAAGDTIIYELIEEYNLEKLGTGLFAIGNLTILQGLLRDIDDEQMTRFDMQGNAIQALGGSIILPDLLPLEKSKAEILEFYGLTIEVIGNVLHVFAGAKNLRGEDGDGDTLDLFGAWAQVLGSTMGAVGLEISLAEEDMSERDQEANLSQQFEEMKVRLAAK
;
A
#
# COMPACT_ATOMS: atom_id res chain seq x y z
N MET A 1 5.08 14.04 7.62
CA MET A 1 4.17 12.89 7.48
C MET A 1 2.97 13.03 8.41
N SER A 2 1.78 12.52 8.09
CA SER A 2 0.62 12.65 8.99
C SER A 2 0.21 11.31 9.64
N ARG A 3 -0.35 11.35 10.86
CA ARG A 3 -0.94 10.16 11.49
C ARG A 3 -2.07 9.53 10.66
N LEU A 4 -2.76 10.34 9.87
CA LEU A 4 -3.83 9.88 8.98
C LEU A 4 -3.26 9.07 7.80
N GLU A 5 -2.08 9.43 7.32
CA GLU A 5 -1.36 8.70 6.27
C GLU A 5 -0.93 7.31 6.75
N VAL A 6 -0.36 7.22 7.95
CA VAL A 6 -0.03 5.92 8.58
C VAL A 6 -1.30 5.07 8.77
N PHE A 7 -2.41 5.68 9.21
CA PHE A 7 -3.68 4.97 9.33
C PHE A 7 -4.17 4.42 7.97
N ALA A 8 -4.11 5.23 6.91
CA ALA A 8 -4.48 4.81 5.57
C ALA A 8 -3.60 3.68 5.05
N ALA A 9 -2.28 3.73 5.27
CA ALA A 9 -1.37 2.64 4.91
C ALA A 9 -1.73 1.33 5.61
N TRP A 10 -2.10 1.37 6.89
CA TRP A 10 -2.57 0.17 7.59
C TRP A 10 -3.96 -0.32 7.15
N MET A 11 -4.81 0.57 6.62
CA MET A 11 -6.03 0.13 5.92
C MET A 11 -5.70 -0.69 4.67
N ILE A 12 -4.72 -0.24 3.87
CA ILE A 12 -4.24 -0.97 2.69
C ILE A 12 -3.70 -2.35 3.11
N VAL A 13 -2.82 -2.40 4.11
CA VAL A 13 -2.28 -3.67 4.64
C VAL A 13 -3.38 -4.61 5.12
N THR A 14 -4.40 -4.09 5.80
CA THR A 14 -5.53 -4.93 6.25
C THR A 14 -6.29 -5.49 5.05
N GLY A 15 -6.47 -4.66 4.02
CA GLY A 15 -7.12 -5.06 2.78
C GLY A 15 -6.36 -6.14 2.02
N THR A 16 -5.04 -6.00 1.85
CA THR A 16 -4.19 -7.01 1.18
C THR A 16 -4.17 -8.33 1.95
N VAL A 17 -4.24 -8.29 3.29
CA VAL A 17 -4.34 -9.51 4.11
C VAL A 17 -5.66 -10.24 3.88
N PHE A 18 -6.78 -9.52 3.71
CA PHE A 18 -8.08 -10.13 3.44
C PHE A 18 -8.13 -10.77 2.05
N GLU A 19 -7.55 -10.12 1.05
CA GLU A 19 -7.38 -10.67 -0.30
C GLU A 19 -6.46 -11.91 -0.29
N ALA A 20 -5.28 -11.85 0.34
CA ALA A 20 -4.40 -13.01 0.46
C ALA A 20 -5.08 -14.19 1.19
N ALA A 21 -5.95 -13.89 2.15
CA ALA A 21 -6.74 -14.92 2.84
C ALA A 21 -7.85 -15.51 1.94
N SER A 22 -8.51 -14.71 1.09
CA SER A 22 -9.56 -15.19 0.18
C SER A 22 -9.01 -16.17 -0.85
N VAL A 23 -7.79 -15.96 -1.34
CA VAL A 23 -7.15 -16.83 -2.35
C VAL A 23 -6.37 -18.00 -1.75
N THR A 24 -6.19 -18.07 -0.42
CA THR A 24 -5.43 -19.15 0.23
C THR A 24 -6.29 -20.43 0.40
N PRO A 25 -6.03 -21.54 -0.33
CA PRO A 25 -6.94 -22.69 -0.34
C PRO A 25 -7.00 -23.45 1.00
N LYS A 26 -5.93 -23.39 1.79
CA LYS A 26 -5.83 -24.09 3.08
C LYS A 26 -6.68 -23.46 4.18
N PHE A 27 -7.19 -22.25 3.98
CA PHE A 27 -8.08 -21.62 4.95
C PHE A 27 -9.49 -22.20 4.83
N PRO A 28 -10.15 -22.54 5.96
CA PRO A 28 -11.45 -23.20 5.96
C PRO A 28 -12.59 -22.20 5.70
N LEU A 29 -12.59 -21.60 4.51
CA LEU A 29 -13.54 -20.59 4.05
C LEU A 29 -14.44 -21.18 2.95
N THR A 30 -15.73 -20.87 2.99
CA THR A 30 -16.65 -21.12 1.87
C THR A 30 -16.39 -20.15 0.72
N ASP A 31 -16.89 -20.46 -0.48
CA ASP A 31 -16.73 -19.59 -1.65
C ASP A 31 -17.32 -18.19 -1.39
N GLU A 32 -18.52 -18.12 -0.80
CA GLU A 32 -19.16 -16.86 -0.38
C GLU A 32 -18.30 -16.06 0.62
N GLN A 33 -17.61 -16.74 1.53
CA GLN A 33 -16.71 -16.07 2.48
C GLN A 33 -15.44 -15.56 1.81
N ARG A 34 -14.92 -16.26 0.80
CA ARG A 34 -13.75 -15.82 0.01
C ARG A 34 -14.10 -14.58 -0.79
N GLU A 35 -15.20 -14.62 -1.54
CA GLU A 35 -15.69 -13.49 -2.34
C GLU A 35 -15.96 -12.26 -1.44
N SER A 36 -16.56 -12.46 -0.27
CA SER A 36 -16.79 -11.38 0.70
C SER A 36 -15.49 -10.79 1.26
N LEU A 37 -14.52 -11.63 1.60
CA LEU A 37 -13.22 -11.18 2.10
C LEU A 37 -12.45 -10.40 1.04
N GLU A 38 -12.44 -10.89 -0.20
CA GLU A 38 -11.82 -10.21 -1.33
C GLU A 38 -12.47 -8.84 -1.57
N THR A 39 -13.80 -8.81 -1.66
CA THR A 39 -14.55 -7.55 -1.86
C THR A 39 -14.26 -6.53 -0.75
N VAL A 40 -14.28 -6.93 0.51
CA VAL A 40 -13.96 -6.02 1.63
C VAL A 40 -12.48 -5.63 1.60
N GLY A 41 -11.60 -6.57 1.26
CA GLY A 41 -10.16 -6.37 1.17
C GLY A 41 -9.81 -5.29 0.16
N VAL A 42 -10.25 -5.46 -1.09
CA VAL A 42 -10.01 -4.50 -2.18
C VAL A 42 -10.67 -3.15 -1.88
N ALA A 43 -11.83 -3.12 -1.20
CA ALA A 43 -12.47 -1.87 -0.77
C ALA A 43 -11.65 -1.10 0.26
N LEU A 44 -11.02 -1.79 1.21
CA LEU A 44 -10.12 -1.17 2.19
C LEU A 44 -8.86 -0.60 1.52
N GLN A 45 -8.30 -1.32 0.54
CA GLN A 45 -7.16 -0.85 -0.25
C GLN A 45 -7.53 0.41 -1.04
N ALA A 46 -8.62 0.39 -1.82
CA ALA A 46 -9.09 1.56 -2.57
C ALA A 46 -9.30 2.79 -1.68
N ALA A 47 -9.90 2.60 -0.50
CA ALA A 47 -10.14 3.67 0.45
C ALA A 47 -8.83 4.23 1.03
N GLY A 48 -7.88 3.35 1.40
CA GLY A 48 -6.56 3.76 1.88
C GLY A 48 -5.78 4.54 0.83
N ASP A 49 -5.71 4.04 -0.40
CA ASP A 49 -5.04 4.73 -1.52
C ASP A 49 -5.65 6.10 -1.78
N THR A 50 -6.98 6.21 -1.75
CA THR A 50 -7.69 7.48 -1.95
C THR A 50 -7.37 8.49 -0.85
N ILE A 51 -7.27 8.04 0.41
CA ILE A 51 -6.89 8.92 1.52
C ILE A 51 -5.45 9.41 1.34
N ILE A 52 -4.51 8.52 1.02
CA ILE A 52 -3.11 8.92 0.78
C ILE A 52 -3.02 9.90 -0.40
N TYR A 53 -3.73 9.63 -1.50
CA TYR A 53 -3.78 10.52 -2.66
C TYR A 53 -4.23 11.95 -2.31
N GLU A 54 -5.23 12.09 -1.45
CA GLU A 54 -5.72 13.40 -0.99
C GLU A 54 -4.73 14.10 -0.04
N LEU A 55 -3.91 13.34 0.69
CA LEU A 55 -2.90 13.88 1.61
C LEU A 55 -1.64 14.38 0.91
N ILE A 56 -1.30 13.85 -0.28
CA ILE A 56 -0.16 14.34 -1.05
C ILE A 56 -0.52 15.72 -1.64
N GLU A 57 0.04 16.81 -1.12
CA GLU A 57 -0.35 18.17 -1.52
C GLU A 57 0.13 18.53 -2.93
N GLU A 58 1.38 18.20 -3.24
CA GLU A 58 2.01 18.53 -4.53
C GLU A 58 1.68 17.51 -5.60
N TYR A 59 1.48 17.98 -6.84
CA TYR A 59 1.31 17.07 -7.97
C TYR A 59 2.67 16.56 -8.45
N ASN A 60 3.05 15.35 -8.03
CA ASN A 60 4.30 14.66 -8.35
C ASN A 60 4.04 13.22 -8.86
N LEU A 61 5.10 12.41 -9.08
CA LEU A 61 4.93 11.03 -9.57
C LEU A 61 4.31 10.13 -8.50
N GLU A 62 4.60 10.40 -7.22
CA GLU A 62 3.94 9.76 -6.08
C GLU A 62 2.42 9.93 -6.14
N LYS A 63 1.91 11.17 -6.21
CA LYS A 63 0.46 11.44 -6.30
C LYS A 63 -0.18 10.76 -7.50
N LEU A 64 0.47 10.81 -8.66
CA LEU A 64 -0.03 10.14 -9.85
C LEU A 64 -0.09 8.61 -9.66
N GLY A 65 0.97 8.02 -9.12
CA GLY A 65 1.06 6.58 -8.87
C GLY A 65 0.04 6.10 -7.85
N THR A 66 -0.14 6.82 -6.74
CA THR A 66 -1.16 6.54 -5.71
C THR A 66 -2.58 6.64 -6.29
N GLY A 67 -2.82 7.61 -7.18
CA GLY A 67 -4.09 7.69 -7.90
C GLY A 67 -4.36 6.48 -8.80
N LEU A 68 -3.32 5.93 -9.43
CA LEU A 68 -3.42 4.71 -10.23
C LEU A 68 -3.68 3.48 -9.36
N PHE A 69 -3.09 3.39 -8.16
CA PHE A 69 -3.45 2.34 -7.19
C PHE A 69 -4.95 2.35 -6.88
N ALA A 70 -5.49 3.51 -6.49
CA ALA A 70 -6.91 3.66 -6.20
C ALA A 70 -7.81 3.28 -7.40
N ILE A 71 -7.46 3.72 -8.62
CA ILE A 71 -8.20 3.37 -9.85
C ILE A 71 -8.12 1.86 -10.13
N GLY A 72 -6.95 1.25 -9.91
CA GLY A 72 -6.75 -0.18 -10.06
C GLY A 72 -7.67 -0.96 -9.12
N ASN A 73 -7.67 -0.64 -7.83
CA ASN A 73 -8.55 -1.27 -6.84
C ASN A 73 -10.04 -1.06 -7.16
N LEU A 74 -10.44 0.13 -7.62
CA LEU A 74 -11.81 0.37 -8.08
C LEU A 74 -12.19 -0.45 -9.32
N THR A 75 -11.23 -0.76 -10.20
CA THR A 75 -11.44 -1.61 -11.38
C THR A 75 -11.69 -3.06 -10.96
N ILE A 76 -10.93 -3.57 -9.98
CA ILE A 76 -11.15 -4.91 -9.41
C ILE A 76 -12.53 -4.98 -8.73
N LEU A 77 -12.85 -4.00 -7.87
CA LEU A 77 -14.17 -3.92 -7.22
C LEU A 77 -15.33 -3.87 -8.21
N GLN A 78 -15.15 -3.20 -9.34
CA GLN A 78 -16.16 -3.19 -10.38
C GLN A 78 -16.42 -4.61 -10.92
N GLY A 79 -15.40 -5.47 -11.02
CA GLY A 79 -15.57 -6.88 -11.36
C GLY A 79 -16.35 -7.63 -10.29
N LEU A 80 -15.91 -7.52 -9.03
CA LEU A 80 -16.48 -8.24 -7.88
C LEU A 80 -17.94 -7.88 -7.59
N LEU A 81 -18.34 -6.63 -7.82
CA LEU A 81 -19.70 -6.16 -7.51
C LEU A 81 -20.73 -6.40 -8.62
N ARG A 82 -20.32 -6.98 -9.76
CA ARG A 82 -21.20 -7.21 -10.91
C ARG A 82 -21.54 -8.68 -11.02
N ASP A 83 -22.78 -8.95 -11.45
CA ASP A 83 -23.21 -10.29 -11.87
C ASP A 83 -22.65 -10.55 -13.29
N ILE A 84 -21.42 -11.04 -13.33
CA ILE A 84 -20.64 -11.36 -14.54
C ILE A 84 -20.03 -12.75 -14.40
N ASP A 85 -19.61 -13.34 -15.52
CA ASP A 85 -18.94 -14.64 -15.49
C ASP A 85 -17.48 -14.54 -14.99
N ASP A 86 -16.92 -15.67 -14.57
CA ASP A 86 -15.56 -15.78 -14.02
C ASP A 86 -14.49 -15.28 -15.01
N GLU A 87 -14.72 -15.43 -16.33
CA GLU A 87 -13.82 -14.95 -17.35
C GLU A 87 -13.75 -13.41 -17.36
N GLN A 88 -14.92 -12.76 -17.28
CA GLN A 88 -15.03 -11.32 -17.18
C GLN A 88 -14.48 -10.79 -15.85
N MET A 89 -14.77 -11.47 -14.74
CA MET A 89 -14.22 -11.14 -13.42
C MET A 89 -12.68 -11.17 -13.46
N THR A 90 -12.10 -12.26 -13.99
CA THR A 90 -10.64 -12.41 -14.16
C THR A 90 -10.06 -11.27 -15.02
N ARG A 91 -10.79 -10.79 -16.03
CA ARG A 91 -10.33 -9.66 -16.85
C ARG A 91 -10.33 -8.34 -16.09
N PHE A 92 -11.31 -8.08 -15.23
CA PHE A 92 -11.32 -6.90 -14.37
C PHE A 92 -10.19 -6.95 -13.35
N ASP A 93 -9.97 -8.12 -12.74
CA ASP A 93 -8.86 -8.34 -11.83
C ASP A 93 -7.50 -8.04 -12.49
N MET A 94 -7.24 -8.66 -13.65
CA MET A 94 -6.02 -8.41 -14.43
C MET A 94 -5.85 -6.93 -14.80
N GLN A 95 -6.93 -6.25 -15.18
CA GLN A 95 -6.86 -4.83 -15.54
C GLN A 95 -6.52 -3.96 -14.35
N GLY A 96 -7.18 -4.20 -13.21
CA GLY A 96 -6.92 -3.49 -11.97
C GLY A 96 -5.48 -3.68 -11.52
N ASN A 97 -5.03 -4.93 -11.39
CA ASN A 97 -3.65 -5.27 -11.03
C ASN A 97 -2.61 -4.67 -12.01
N ALA A 98 -2.88 -4.66 -13.31
CA ALA A 98 -1.99 -4.01 -14.28
C ALA A 98 -1.88 -2.49 -14.09
N ILE A 99 -2.99 -1.81 -13.74
CA ILE A 99 -3.01 -0.38 -13.45
C ILE A 99 -2.24 -0.10 -12.15
N GLN A 100 -2.42 -0.90 -11.10
CA GLN A 100 -1.68 -0.78 -9.83
C GLN A 100 -0.17 -0.98 -10.04
N ALA A 101 0.22 -2.01 -10.79
CA ALA A 101 1.63 -2.25 -11.13
C ALA A 101 2.26 -1.07 -11.88
N LEU A 102 1.51 -0.44 -12.80
CA LEU A 102 1.94 0.79 -13.47
C LEU A 102 2.06 1.96 -12.48
N GLY A 103 1.08 2.11 -11.60
CA GLY A 103 1.06 3.10 -10.52
C GLY A 103 2.32 3.03 -9.67
N GLY A 104 2.58 1.87 -9.04
CA GLY A 104 3.78 1.68 -8.21
C GLY A 104 5.08 1.85 -8.99
N SER A 105 5.14 1.41 -10.25
CA SER A 105 6.33 1.58 -11.09
C SER A 105 6.67 3.05 -11.36
N ILE A 106 5.67 3.94 -11.41
CA ILE A 106 5.86 5.38 -11.64
C ILE A 106 6.40 6.08 -10.38
N ILE A 107 6.11 5.57 -9.18
CA ILE A 107 6.59 6.14 -7.91
C ILE A 107 8.06 5.77 -7.65
N LEU A 108 8.50 4.57 -8.06
CA LEU A 108 9.86 4.05 -7.75
C LEU A 108 11.03 5.03 -8.05
N PRO A 109 11.03 5.81 -9.14
CA PRO A 109 12.08 6.79 -9.40
C PRO A 109 12.20 7.90 -8.32
N ASP A 110 11.09 8.36 -7.74
CA ASP A 110 11.11 9.36 -6.67
C ASP A 110 11.74 8.78 -5.39
N LEU A 111 11.63 7.45 -5.22
CA LEU A 111 12.23 6.71 -4.11
C LEU A 111 13.70 6.31 -4.35
N LEU A 112 14.40 6.77 -5.40
CA LEU A 112 15.79 6.37 -5.72
C LEU A 112 16.96 7.29 -5.24
N PRO A 113 16.90 8.10 -4.14
CA PRO A 113 18.04 8.93 -3.78
C PRO A 113 19.26 8.13 -3.27
N LEU A 114 20.45 8.72 -3.45
CA LEU A 114 21.77 8.11 -3.17
C LEU A 114 22.05 7.88 -1.67
N GLU A 115 21.34 8.58 -0.78
CA GLU A 115 21.34 8.37 0.66
C GLU A 115 19.89 8.10 1.06
N LYS A 116 19.62 6.91 1.63
CA LYS A 116 18.27 6.56 2.09
C LYS A 116 18.25 6.36 3.59
N SER A 117 17.29 6.99 4.25
CA SER A 117 16.84 6.63 5.58
C SER A 117 16.31 5.20 5.62
N LYS A 118 16.14 4.64 6.83
CA LYS A 118 15.55 3.30 6.97
C LYS A 118 14.12 3.26 6.45
N ALA A 119 13.36 4.33 6.63
CA ALA A 119 11.99 4.47 6.13
C ALA A 119 11.96 4.37 4.60
N GLU A 120 12.75 5.19 3.89
CA GLU A 120 12.82 5.19 2.42
C GLU A 120 13.31 3.85 1.84
N ILE A 121 14.17 3.12 2.56
CA ILE A 121 14.57 1.76 2.16
C ILE A 121 13.39 0.80 2.22
N LEU A 122 12.60 0.83 3.30
CA LEU A 122 11.44 -0.04 3.47
C LEU A 122 10.35 0.30 2.48
N GLU A 123 10.08 1.58 2.25
CA GLU A 123 9.10 2.04 1.25
C GLU A 123 9.50 1.59 -0.16
N PHE A 124 10.76 1.78 -0.56
CA PHE A 124 11.24 1.37 -1.88
C PHE A 124 11.11 -0.15 -2.11
N TYR A 125 11.60 -0.96 -1.16
CA TYR A 125 11.53 -2.41 -1.30
C TYR A 125 10.09 -2.92 -1.16
N GLY A 126 9.31 -2.34 -0.26
CA GLY A 126 7.89 -2.66 -0.09
C GLY A 126 7.11 -2.44 -1.38
N LEU A 127 7.23 -1.25 -1.96
CA LEU A 127 6.58 -0.91 -3.22
C LEU A 127 7.06 -1.79 -4.38
N THR A 128 8.36 -2.11 -4.44
CA THR A 128 8.90 -3.01 -5.47
C THR A 128 8.26 -4.40 -5.38
N ILE A 129 8.13 -4.95 -4.16
CA ILE A 129 7.52 -6.26 -3.93
C ILE A 129 6.01 -6.22 -4.26
N GLU A 130 5.33 -5.13 -3.95
CA GLU A 130 3.91 -4.95 -4.27
C GLU A 130 3.67 -4.87 -5.79
N VAL A 131 4.53 -4.16 -6.53
CA VAL A 131 4.52 -4.15 -8.00
C VAL A 131 4.73 -5.57 -8.55
N ILE A 132 5.65 -6.35 -7.97
CA ILE A 132 5.83 -7.75 -8.35
C ILE A 132 4.56 -8.55 -8.09
N GLY A 133 3.92 -8.36 -6.93
CA GLY A 133 2.66 -9.04 -6.59
C GLY A 133 1.54 -8.77 -7.60
N ASN A 134 1.30 -7.49 -7.91
CA ASN A 134 0.34 -7.08 -8.93
C ASN A 134 0.66 -7.69 -10.32
N VAL A 135 1.94 -7.75 -10.71
CA VAL A 135 2.35 -8.39 -11.97
C VAL A 135 2.08 -9.90 -11.96
N LEU A 136 2.24 -10.57 -10.82
CA LEU A 136 1.92 -12.00 -10.69
C LEU A 136 0.43 -12.27 -10.85
N HIS A 137 -0.47 -11.44 -10.29
CA HIS A 137 -1.92 -11.53 -10.52
C HIS A 137 -2.27 -11.41 -12.02
N VAL A 138 -1.65 -10.48 -12.73
CA VAL A 138 -1.85 -10.35 -14.19
C VAL A 138 -1.46 -11.64 -14.92
N PHE A 139 -0.34 -12.27 -14.54
CA PHE A 139 0.06 -13.53 -15.16
C PHE A 139 -0.81 -14.72 -14.71
N ALA A 140 -1.29 -14.71 -13.48
CA ALA A 140 -2.22 -15.70 -12.95
C ALA A 140 -3.53 -15.70 -13.76
N GLY A 141 -4.17 -14.53 -13.89
CA GLY A 141 -5.37 -14.38 -14.71
C GLY A 141 -5.15 -14.79 -16.17
N ALA A 142 -4.00 -14.41 -16.75
CA ALA A 142 -3.67 -14.82 -18.13
C ALA A 142 -3.54 -16.35 -18.31
N LYS A 143 -3.10 -17.07 -17.27
CA LYS A 143 -3.03 -18.54 -17.24
C LYS A 143 -4.41 -19.17 -17.02
N ASN A 144 -5.21 -18.66 -16.08
CA ASN A 144 -6.57 -19.13 -15.82
C ASN A 144 -7.45 -19.00 -17.07
N LEU A 145 -7.35 -17.87 -17.79
CA LEU A 145 -8.04 -17.67 -19.08
C LEU A 145 -7.61 -18.65 -20.20
N ARG A 146 -6.49 -19.36 -20.04
CA ARG A 146 -6.01 -20.40 -20.95
C ARG A 146 -6.35 -21.82 -20.48
N GLY A 147 -7.03 -21.97 -19.34
CA GLY A 147 -7.31 -23.25 -18.70
C GLY A 147 -6.08 -23.87 -18.02
N GLU A 148 -5.10 -23.05 -17.62
CA GLU A 148 -3.91 -23.46 -16.86
C GLU A 148 -4.09 -23.20 -15.34
N ASP A 149 -5.29 -23.48 -14.82
CA ASP A 149 -5.76 -23.02 -13.50
C ASP A 149 -4.80 -23.37 -12.35
N GLY A 150 -4.24 -24.57 -12.32
CA GLY A 150 -3.30 -24.96 -11.23
C GLY A 150 -2.02 -24.12 -11.17
N ASP A 151 -1.50 -23.70 -12.32
CA ASP A 151 -0.34 -22.80 -12.36
C ASP A 151 -0.77 -21.35 -12.04
N GLY A 152 -1.94 -20.93 -12.54
CA GLY A 152 -2.47 -19.60 -12.31
C GLY A 152 -2.82 -19.36 -10.85
N ASP A 153 -3.55 -20.27 -10.20
CA ASP A 153 -3.85 -20.24 -8.76
C ASP A 153 -2.59 -20.18 -7.89
N THR A 154 -1.52 -20.85 -8.33
CA THR A 154 -0.23 -20.79 -7.63
C THR A 154 0.39 -19.39 -7.75
N LEU A 155 0.36 -18.79 -8.93
CA LEU A 155 0.85 -17.42 -9.15
C LEU A 155 0.02 -16.39 -8.39
N ASP A 156 -1.30 -16.57 -8.38
CA ASP A 156 -2.26 -15.71 -7.69
C ASP A 156 -1.97 -15.68 -6.18
N LEU A 157 -1.78 -16.86 -5.58
CA LEU A 157 -1.39 -16.99 -4.18
C LEU A 157 -0.06 -16.27 -3.87
N PHE A 158 0.95 -16.40 -4.74
CA PHE A 158 2.23 -15.70 -4.55
C PHE A 158 2.08 -14.19 -4.74
N GLY A 159 1.23 -13.76 -5.66
CA GLY A 159 0.89 -12.36 -5.90
C GLY A 159 0.33 -11.71 -4.63
N ALA A 160 -0.70 -12.30 -4.05
CA ALA A 160 -1.40 -11.72 -2.91
C ALA A 160 -0.49 -11.63 -1.68
N TRP A 161 0.28 -12.68 -1.40
CA TRP A 161 1.23 -12.64 -0.27
C TRP A 161 2.43 -11.72 -0.51
N ALA A 162 2.83 -11.49 -1.77
CA ALA A 162 3.82 -10.46 -2.08
C ALA A 162 3.25 -9.06 -1.79
N GLN A 163 2.00 -8.75 -2.17
CA GLN A 163 1.36 -7.48 -1.82
C GLN A 163 1.23 -7.28 -0.30
N VAL A 164 0.88 -8.33 0.46
CA VAL A 164 0.88 -8.27 1.94
C VAL A 164 2.25 -7.87 2.48
N LEU A 165 3.32 -8.52 2.00
CA LEU A 165 4.67 -8.20 2.44
C LEU A 165 5.07 -6.78 2.03
N GLY A 166 4.77 -6.38 0.80
CA GLY A 166 5.09 -5.08 0.23
C GLY A 166 4.42 -3.94 0.99
N SER A 167 3.10 -3.98 1.08
CA SER A 167 2.29 -2.98 1.81
C SER A 167 2.67 -2.89 3.28
N THR A 168 2.97 -4.02 3.94
CA THR A 168 3.41 -4.02 5.35
C THR A 168 4.76 -3.30 5.52
N MET A 169 5.72 -3.55 4.63
CA MET A 169 7.00 -2.84 4.66
C MET A 169 6.82 -1.34 4.45
N GLY A 170 5.96 -0.93 3.52
CA GLY A 170 5.59 0.47 3.29
C GLY A 170 4.99 1.12 4.53
N ALA A 171 3.97 0.49 5.13
CA ALA A 171 3.32 1.02 6.34
C ALA A 171 4.29 1.16 7.52
N VAL A 172 5.21 0.21 7.71
CA VAL A 172 6.27 0.30 8.73
C VAL A 172 7.28 1.41 8.41
N GLY A 173 7.60 1.62 7.14
CA GLY A 173 8.44 2.75 6.69
C GLY A 173 7.84 4.09 7.10
N LEU A 174 6.56 4.30 6.81
CA LEU A 174 5.81 5.50 7.19
C LEU A 174 5.74 5.69 8.72
N GLU A 175 5.54 4.60 9.48
CA GLU A 175 5.53 4.66 10.94
C GLU A 175 6.88 5.10 11.53
N ILE A 176 7.99 4.60 10.96
CA ILE A 176 9.34 5.02 11.36
C ILE A 176 9.58 6.49 11.02
N SER A 177 9.20 6.92 9.81
CA SER A 177 9.34 8.31 9.37
C SER A 177 8.61 9.28 10.30
N LEU A 178 7.34 8.98 10.62
CA LEU A 178 6.56 9.75 11.59
C LEU A 178 7.21 9.79 12.98
N ALA A 179 7.75 8.66 13.46
CA ALA A 179 8.42 8.61 14.76
C ALA A 179 9.70 9.46 14.78
N GLU A 180 10.46 9.49 13.68
CA GLU A 180 11.66 10.33 13.53
C GLU A 180 11.31 11.83 13.50
N GLU A 181 10.23 12.21 12.82
CA GLU A 181 9.69 13.59 12.84
C GLU A 181 9.25 14.00 14.26
N ASP A 182 8.43 13.19 14.94
CA ASP A 182 7.94 13.44 16.31
C ASP A 182 9.10 13.57 17.33
N MET A 183 10.20 12.84 17.13
CA MET A 183 11.40 12.97 17.98
C MET A 183 12.14 14.28 17.71
N SER A 184 12.33 14.64 16.45
CA SER A 184 13.01 15.88 16.04
C SER A 184 12.31 17.13 16.58
N GLU A 185 10.97 17.17 16.50
CA GLU A 185 10.18 18.28 17.03
C GLU A 185 10.33 18.43 18.55
N ARG A 186 10.27 17.31 19.29
CA ARG A 186 10.46 17.31 20.75
C ARG A 186 11.85 17.78 21.16
N ASP A 187 12.89 17.38 20.43
CA ASP A 187 14.26 17.79 20.70
C ASP A 187 14.47 19.31 20.45
N GLN A 188 13.83 19.86 19.42
CA GLN A 188 13.84 21.31 19.16
C GLN A 188 13.11 22.09 20.26
N GLU A 189 11.92 21.64 20.69
CA GLU A 189 11.17 22.27 21.78
C GLU A 189 11.95 22.25 23.11
N ALA A 190 12.61 21.13 23.41
CA ALA A 190 13.44 20.99 24.61
C ALA A 190 14.64 21.96 24.58
N ASN A 191 15.31 22.08 23.44
CA ASN A 191 16.45 23.00 23.26
C ASN A 191 16.02 24.47 23.39
N LEU A 192 14.89 24.85 22.77
CA LEU A 192 14.33 26.21 22.91
C LEU A 192 13.95 26.54 24.35
N SER A 193 13.32 25.58 25.04
CA SER A 193 12.96 25.74 26.45
C SER A 193 14.20 25.94 27.34
N GLN A 194 15.26 25.17 27.08
CA GLN A 194 16.54 25.32 27.79
C GLN A 194 17.17 26.70 27.53
N GLN A 195 17.24 27.14 26.28
CA GLN A 195 17.80 28.46 25.93
C GLN A 195 17.02 29.60 26.58
N PHE A 196 15.70 29.48 26.67
CA PHE A 196 14.86 30.47 27.33
C PHE A 196 15.11 30.54 28.84
N GLU A 197 15.25 29.40 29.52
CA GLU A 197 15.62 29.37 30.94
C GLU A 197 17.02 29.93 31.19
N GLU A 198 18.00 29.59 30.36
CA GLU A 198 19.34 30.18 30.44
C GLU A 198 19.31 31.72 30.27
N MET A 199 18.45 32.22 29.38
CA MET A 199 18.28 33.66 29.17
C MET A 199 17.67 34.36 30.39
N LYS A 200 16.64 33.77 31.02
CA LYS A 200 16.04 34.31 32.25
C LYS A 200 17.07 34.40 33.37
N VAL A 201 17.87 33.35 33.56
CA VAL A 201 18.94 33.33 34.58
C VAL A 201 19.95 34.46 34.33
N ARG A 202 20.38 34.65 33.07
CA ARG A 202 21.30 35.74 32.70
C ARG A 202 20.72 37.14 32.92
N LEU A 203 19.42 37.31 32.71
CA LEU A 203 18.72 38.59 32.93
C LEU A 203 18.56 38.89 34.43
N ALA A 204 18.28 37.88 35.25
CA ALA A 204 18.14 38.04 36.70
C ALA A 204 19.49 38.30 37.42
N ALA A 205 20.62 37.96 36.78
CA ALA A 205 21.97 38.19 37.30
C ALA A 205 22.54 39.58 36.98
N LYS A 206 21.79 40.44 36.28
CA LYS A 206 22.14 41.84 35.99
C LYS A 206 21.32 42.79 36.85
#